data_AF-A0A0C3E175-F1
#
_entry.id   AF-A0A0C3E175-F1
#
_cell.length_a   1.000
_cell.length_b   1.000
_cell.length_c   1.000
_cell.angle_alpha   90.00
_cell.angle_beta   90.00
_cell.angle_gamma   90.00
#
_symmetry.space_group_name_H-M   'P 1'
#
loop_
_entity.id
_entity.type
_entity.pdbx_description
1 polymer ?
#
loop_
_entity_poly.entity_id
_entity_poly.type
_entity_poly.pdbx_seq_one_letter_code
_entity_poly.pdbx_strand_id
1 'polypeptide(L)'
;MSGLVLHVAERLGLRGLQDAIRCFLYDQLYPDAEIPGDCADLRVCPLFQSRIQVFHSATATFCAPSDQSGVGGMHCEMIRATPSWQGGPPRYDCVYVAKGGVETEGFCSLMVGRVHLFFSCMHTGVCYSCTLVDWFIPIADGPDELTGMWIVVPEVDNDGRRVQSVVSLDSMVRGAHLREFMAVNLFPLTSTFLNL
;
A
#
# COMPACT_ATOMS: atom_id res chain seq x y z
N MET A 1 -0.33 11.67 15.56
CA MET A 1 -1.18 12.86 15.33
C MET A 1 -2.64 12.42 15.41
N SER A 2 -3.59 13.22 15.94
CA SER A 2 -5.02 12.88 15.88
C SER A 2 -5.82 14.07 15.36
N GLY A 3 -6.83 13.82 14.54
CA GLY A 3 -7.62 14.90 13.93
C GLY A 3 -8.81 14.39 13.12
N LEU A 4 -9.61 15.34 12.64
CA LEU A 4 -10.64 15.06 11.63
C LEU A 4 -9.98 14.63 10.32
N VAL A 5 -10.64 13.75 9.57
CA VAL A 5 -10.13 13.21 8.30
C VAL A 5 -9.75 14.31 7.33
N LEU A 6 -10.62 15.30 7.12
CA LEU A 6 -10.37 16.41 6.21
C LEU A 6 -9.08 17.18 6.57
N HIS A 7 -8.89 17.48 7.85
CA HIS A 7 -7.69 18.21 8.30
C HIS A 7 -6.41 17.38 8.11
N VAL A 8 -6.46 16.07 8.38
CA VAL A 8 -5.33 15.17 8.14
C VAL A 8 -5.03 15.06 6.64
N ALA A 9 -6.07 14.92 5.83
CA ALA A 9 -5.98 14.83 4.38
C ALA A 9 -5.33 16.08 3.78
N GLU A 10 -5.82 17.27 4.14
CA GLU A 10 -5.24 18.55 3.71
C GLU A 10 -3.78 18.70 4.12
N ARG A 11 -3.46 18.41 5.39
CA ARG A 11 -2.09 18.57 5.91
C ARG A 11 -1.09 17.63 5.24
N LEU A 12 -1.53 16.45 4.85
CA LEU A 12 -0.70 15.43 4.22
C LEU A 12 -0.80 15.43 2.68
N GLY A 13 -1.62 16.30 2.11
CA GLY A 13 -1.88 16.34 0.66
C GLY A 13 -2.57 15.09 0.11
N LEU A 14 -3.29 14.35 0.97
CA LEU A 14 -3.99 13.12 0.59
C LEU A 14 -5.37 13.48 0.04
N ARG A 15 -5.70 12.95 -1.14
CA ARG A 15 -7.01 13.15 -1.78
C ARG A 15 -7.88 11.93 -1.50
N GLY A 16 -9.21 12.11 -1.50
CA GLY A 16 -10.14 10.98 -1.39
C GLY A 16 -10.07 10.16 -0.09
N LEU A 17 -9.28 10.55 0.92
CA LEU A 17 -9.11 9.76 2.15
C LEU A 17 -10.45 9.47 2.84
N GLN A 18 -11.36 10.44 2.86
CA GLN A 18 -12.69 10.24 3.45
C GLN A 18 -13.48 9.19 2.67
N ASP A 19 -13.49 9.26 1.35
CA ASP A 19 -14.22 8.31 0.51
C ASP A 19 -13.61 6.91 0.61
N ALA A 20 -12.28 6.81 0.60
CA ALA A 20 -11.56 5.55 0.77
C ALA A 20 -11.84 4.89 2.14
N ILE A 21 -11.96 5.68 3.22
CA ILE A 21 -12.39 5.15 4.54
C ILE A 21 -13.82 4.60 4.44
N ARG A 22 -14.72 5.26 3.71
CA ARG A 22 -16.12 4.83 3.60
C ARG A 22 -16.25 3.56 2.77
N CYS A 23 -15.51 3.45 1.67
CA CYS A 23 -15.40 2.21 0.88
C CYS A 23 -14.85 1.06 1.73
N PHE A 24 -13.78 1.29 2.48
CA PHE A 24 -13.24 0.30 3.42
C PHE A 24 -14.28 -0.14 4.46
N LEU A 25 -14.99 0.80 5.09
CA LEU A 25 -16.04 0.47 6.06
C LEU A 25 -17.20 -0.31 5.43
N TYR A 26 -17.51 -0.06 4.16
CA TYR A 26 -18.50 -0.87 3.43
C TYR A 26 -18.05 -2.33 3.37
N ASP A 27 -16.80 -2.60 2.97
CA ASP A 27 -16.26 -3.96 2.94
C ASP A 27 -16.25 -4.65 4.31
N GLN A 28 -15.97 -3.88 5.38
CA GLN A 28 -15.96 -4.42 6.73
C GLN A 28 -17.37 -4.75 7.27
N LEU A 29 -18.39 -3.99 6.87
CA LEU A 29 -19.76 -4.17 7.36
C LEU A 29 -20.58 -5.15 6.51
N TYR A 30 -20.22 -5.31 5.24
CA TYR A 30 -20.93 -6.16 4.29
C TYR A 30 -19.96 -7.12 3.57
N PRO A 31 -19.30 -8.05 4.30
CA PRO A 31 -18.28 -8.93 3.72
C PRO A 31 -18.83 -9.89 2.65
N ASP A 32 -20.13 -10.18 2.69
CA ASP A 32 -20.82 -11.05 1.72
C ASP A 32 -21.45 -10.27 0.54
N ALA A 33 -21.19 -8.97 0.43
CA ALA A 33 -21.69 -8.17 -0.69
C ALA A 33 -21.06 -8.63 -2.01
N GLU A 34 -21.88 -8.70 -3.07
CA GLU A 34 -21.41 -9.06 -4.41
C GLU A 34 -20.49 -7.99 -5.03
N ILE A 35 -20.66 -6.72 -4.61
CA ILE A 35 -19.93 -5.58 -5.13
C ILE A 35 -18.94 -5.11 -4.05
N PRO A 36 -17.64 -5.01 -4.36
CA PRO A 36 -16.66 -4.48 -3.42
C PRO A 36 -16.84 -2.97 -3.20
N GLY A 37 -16.37 -2.48 -2.05
CA GLY A 37 -16.59 -1.11 -1.58
C GLY A 37 -15.97 -0.04 -2.47
N ASP A 38 -14.90 -0.34 -3.20
CA ASP A 38 -14.29 0.54 -4.20
C ASP A 38 -15.13 0.67 -5.49
N CYS A 39 -15.94 -0.34 -5.80
CA CYS A 39 -16.94 -0.32 -6.87
C CYS A 39 -18.33 0.15 -6.41
N ALA A 40 -18.58 0.21 -5.11
CA ALA A 40 -19.87 0.61 -4.56
C ALA A 40 -20.11 2.12 -4.71
N ASP A 41 -21.38 2.51 -4.90
CA ASP A 41 -21.76 3.92 -4.90
C ASP A 41 -21.51 4.52 -3.52
N LEU A 42 -20.77 5.63 -3.44
CA LEU A 42 -20.50 6.31 -2.18
C LEU A 42 -21.77 6.68 -1.39
N ARG A 43 -22.95 6.78 -2.02
CA ARG A 43 -24.22 7.03 -1.31
C ARG A 43 -24.65 5.85 -0.44
N VAL A 44 -24.26 4.62 -0.78
CA VAL A 44 -24.53 3.43 0.04
C VAL A 44 -23.42 3.14 1.05
N CYS A 45 -22.22 3.69 0.84
CA CYS A 45 -21.12 3.54 1.78
C CYS A 45 -21.41 4.24 3.12
N PRO A 46 -21.06 3.63 4.27
CA PRO A 46 -21.27 4.20 5.59
C PRO A 46 -20.73 5.63 5.70
N LEU A 47 -21.41 6.49 6.47
CA LEU A 47 -20.86 7.80 6.80
C LEU A 47 -19.76 7.65 7.85
N PHE A 48 -18.68 8.41 7.68
CA PHE A 48 -17.59 8.46 8.64
C PHE A 48 -17.34 9.90 9.10
N GLN A 49 -17.57 10.16 10.38
CA GLN A 49 -17.41 11.49 11.01
C GLN A 49 -16.42 11.48 12.19
N SER A 50 -15.90 10.30 12.55
CA SER A 50 -14.98 10.15 13.67
C SER A 50 -13.60 10.74 13.36
N ARG A 51 -12.82 10.98 14.41
CA ARG A 51 -11.40 11.32 14.28
C ARG A 51 -10.59 10.06 13.96
N ILE A 52 -9.46 10.28 13.31
CA ILE A 52 -8.44 9.24 13.09
C ILE A 52 -7.20 9.54 13.93
N GLN A 53 -6.51 8.49 14.34
CA GLN A 53 -5.20 8.56 14.97
C GLN A 53 -4.14 8.10 13.97
N VAL A 54 -3.21 8.96 13.62
CA VAL A 54 -2.16 8.74 12.62
C VAL A 54 -0.87 8.26 13.27
N PHE A 55 -0.28 7.25 12.63
CA PHE A 55 1.02 6.65 12.92
C PHE A 55 1.96 6.82 11.72
N HIS A 56 3.27 6.89 11.97
CA HIS A 56 4.28 7.09 10.91
C HIS A 56 5.00 5.81 10.49
N SER A 57 4.71 4.70 11.18
CA SER A 57 5.26 3.39 10.89
C SER A 57 4.38 2.30 11.47
N ALA A 58 4.47 1.11 10.89
CA ALA A 58 3.93 -0.13 11.40
C ALA A 58 5.00 -1.22 11.34
N THR A 59 4.84 -2.26 12.14
CA THR A 59 5.75 -3.41 12.17
C THR A 59 5.04 -4.60 11.56
N ALA A 60 5.66 -5.24 10.56
CA ALA A 60 5.21 -6.50 10.00
C ALA A 60 6.09 -7.63 10.54
N THR A 61 5.46 -8.65 11.12
CA THR A 61 6.14 -9.84 11.64
C THR A 61 5.69 -11.05 10.84
N PHE A 62 6.63 -11.76 10.20
CA PHE A 62 6.32 -12.89 9.31
C PHE A 62 7.35 -14.01 9.48
N CYS A 63 6.96 -15.23 9.15
CA CYS A 63 7.89 -16.36 9.10
C CYS A 63 8.55 -16.42 7.72
N ALA A 64 9.88 -16.41 7.67
CA ALA A 64 10.64 -16.69 6.45
C ALA A 64 11.61 -17.83 6.77
N PRO A 65 11.38 -19.04 6.23
CA PRO A 65 12.29 -20.16 6.43
C PRO A 65 13.57 -19.89 5.63
N SER A 66 14.50 -19.16 6.22
CA SER A 66 15.81 -18.84 5.68
C SER A 66 16.88 -19.16 6.72
N ASP A 67 18.07 -19.55 6.28
CA ASP A 67 19.16 -19.99 7.16
C ASP A 67 19.65 -18.91 8.15
N GLN A 68 19.31 -17.63 7.90
CA GLN A 68 19.64 -16.48 8.77
C GLN A 68 18.57 -16.20 9.84
N SER A 69 17.44 -16.87 9.79
CA SER A 69 16.39 -16.72 10.78
C SER A 69 16.80 -17.48 12.04
N GLY A 70 16.87 -16.82 13.20
CA GLY A 70 17.15 -17.48 14.48
C GLY A 70 16.16 -18.61 14.81
N VAL A 71 16.29 -19.21 16.00
CA VAL A 71 15.39 -20.28 16.48
C VAL A 71 13.93 -19.82 16.38
N GLY A 72 13.20 -20.35 15.39
CA GLY A 72 11.78 -20.03 15.13
C GLY A 72 11.47 -19.41 13.77
N GLY A 73 12.44 -19.01 12.95
CA GLY A 73 12.16 -18.60 11.55
C GLY A 73 11.51 -17.22 11.36
N MET A 74 11.26 -16.47 12.44
CA MET A 74 10.49 -15.22 12.44
C MET A 74 11.33 -13.99 12.10
N HIS A 75 10.81 -13.15 11.21
CA HIS A 75 11.35 -11.86 10.80
C HIS A 75 10.42 -10.73 11.23
N CYS A 76 11.01 -9.55 11.46
CA CYS A 76 10.31 -8.36 11.88
C CYS A 76 10.85 -7.16 11.08
N GLU A 77 9.99 -6.53 10.28
CA GLU A 77 10.32 -5.40 9.43
C GLU A 77 9.53 -4.15 9.87
N MET A 78 10.18 -2.99 9.93
CA MET A 78 9.51 -1.71 10.18
C MET A 78 9.22 -1.00 8.87
N ILE A 79 7.94 -0.85 8.56
CA ILE A 79 7.41 -0.20 7.37
C ILE A 79 7.05 1.25 7.72
N ARG A 80 7.46 2.21 6.91
CA ARG A 80 7.31 3.65 7.19
C ARG A 80 6.39 4.36 6.21
N ALA A 81 5.61 5.26 6.78
CA ALA A 81 4.82 6.27 6.07
C ALA A 81 5.07 7.63 6.74
N THR A 82 6.25 8.19 6.49
CA THR A 82 6.74 9.38 7.15
C THR A 82 6.75 10.57 6.19
N PRO A 83 5.88 11.58 6.39
CA PRO A 83 5.78 12.74 5.49
C PRO A 83 7.02 13.64 5.43
N SER A 84 7.89 13.60 6.45
CA SER A 84 9.21 14.22 6.42
C SER A 84 10.22 13.34 7.16
N TRP A 85 11.15 12.75 6.42
CA TRP A 85 12.16 11.84 6.97
C TRP A 85 13.49 12.56 7.14
N GLN A 86 14.00 12.62 8.38
CA GLN A 86 15.26 13.31 8.73
C GLN A 86 15.31 14.79 8.30
N GLY A 87 14.17 15.49 8.34
CA GLY A 87 14.04 16.87 7.86
C GLY A 87 14.06 17.00 6.32
N GLY A 88 14.07 15.88 5.62
CA GLY A 88 14.07 15.79 4.17
C GLY A 88 12.71 15.38 3.59
N PRO A 89 12.71 14.89 2.34
CA PRO A 89 11.51 14.47 1.62
C PRO A 89 10.77 13.33 2.34
N PRO A 90 9.49 13.09 1.98
CA PRO A 90 8.71 12.00 2.54
C PRO A 90 9.34 10.64 2.22
N ARG A 91 9.17 9.70 3.14
CA ARG A 91 9.51 8.29 2.98
C ARG A 91 8.24 7.45 3.10
N TYR A 92 7.87 6.82 1.98
CA TYR A 92 6.73 5.94 1.86
C TYR A 92 7.22 4.58 1.37
N ASP A 93 7.26 3.60 2.27
CA ASP A 93 7.71 2.25 1.95
C ASP A 93 6.61 1.52 1.15
N CYS A 94 7.01 0.59 0.28
CA CYS A 94 6.08 -0.28 -0.44
C CYS A 94 5.86 -1.57 0.35
N VAL A 95 4.71 -2.20 0.16
CA VAL A 95 4.27 -3.38 0.92
C VAL A 95 3.57 -4.38 0.01
N TYR A 96 3.63 -5.65 0.41
CA TYR A 96 2.75 -6.68 -0.11
C TYR A 96 1.47 -6.74 0.71
N VAL A 97 0.33 -6.79 0.03
CA VAL A 97 -1.00 -6.86 0.64
C VAL A 97 -1.69 -8.14 0.16
N ALA A 98 -2.24 -8.94 1.08
CA ALA A 98 -2.96 -10.16 0.74
C ALA A 98 -4.36 -9.86 0.20
N LYS A 99 -4.75 -10.55 -0.87
CA LYS A 99 -6.12 -10.52 -1.42
C LYS A 99 -7.00 -11.51 -0.63
N GLY A 100 -8.10 -11.04 -0.03
CA GLY A 100 -8.96 -11.82 0.86
C GLY A 100 -9.92 -12.81 0.18
N GLY A 101 -9.45 -13.62 -0.78
CA GLY A 101 -10.31 -14.56 -1.54
C GLY A 101 -9.62 -15.84 -2.00
N VAL A 102 -10.42 -16.87 -2.34
CA VAL A 102 -9.95 -18.19 -2.79
C VAL A 102 -9.44 -18.10 -4.23
N GLU A 103 -8.15 -18.40 -4.40
CA GLU A 103 -7.43 -18.81 -5.62
C GLU A 103 -7.87 -18.19 -6.97
N THR A 104 -7.03 -17.35 -7.60
CA THR A 104 -6.50 -17.62 -8.97
C THR A 104 -5.54 -16.51 -9.48
N GLU A 105 -4.49 -16.99 -10.17
CA GLU A 105 -3.50 -16.40 -11.10
C GLU A 105 -2.97 -14.95 -10.93
N GLY A 106 -1.64 -14.82 -11.02
CA GLY A 106 -0.87 -13.59 -10.84
C GLY A 106 0.18 -13.71 -9.73
N PHE A 107 0.54 -12.59 -9.09
CA PHE A 107 1.56 -12.43 -8.03
C PHE A 107 1.22 -13.20 -6.72
N CYS A 108 0.96 -14.51 -6.79
CA CYS A 108 0.61 -15.42 -5.68
C CYS A 108 -0.46 -14.87 -4.71
N SER A 109 -1.55 -14.27 -5.23
CA SER A 109 -2.61 -13.63 -4.44
C SER A 109 -2.18 -12.42 -3.59
N LEU A 110 -0.99 -11.85 -3.87
CA LEU A 110 -0.49 -10.64 -3.24
C LEU A 110 -0.59 -9.46 -4.23
N MET A 111 -0.94 -8.29 -3.70
CA MET A 111 -0.90 -7.01 -4.41
C MET A 111 0.26 -6.17 -3.87
N VAL A 112 0.75 -5.22 -4.65
CA VAL A 112 1.80 -4.29 -4.21
C VAL A 112 1.21 -2.90 -4.08
N GLY A 113 1.44 -2.28 -2.92
CA GLY A 113 1.01 -0.91 -2.67
C GLY A 113 2.13 -0.07 -2.05
N ARG A 114 2.13 1.24 -2.29
CA ARG A 114 2.95 2.21 -1.55
C ARG A 114 2.13 2.79 -0.42
N VAL A 115 2.63 2.70 0.80
CA VAL A 115 1.90 3.17 1.97
C VAL A 115 2.06 4.68 2.16
N HIS A 116 0.94 5.41 2.19
CA HIS A 116 0.91 6.85 2.42
C HIS A 116 0.53 7.25 3.83
N LEU A 117 -0.27 6.42 4.52
CA LEU A 117 -0.78 6.74 5.86
C LEU A 117 -1.07 5.48 6.64
N PHE A 118 -0.52 5.37 7.86
CA PHE A 118 -1.05 4.44 8.87
C PHE A 118 -1.97 5.20 9.81
N PHE A 119 -3.15 4.66 10.09
CA PHE A 119 -4.05 5.26 11.04
C PHE A 119 -4.97 4.23 11.70
N SER A 120 -5.53 4.58 12.84
CA SER A 120 -6.67 3.88 13.41
C SER A 120 -7.89 4.78 13.46
N CYS A 121 -9.06 4.18 13.38
CA CYS A 121 -10.34 4.88 13.44
C CYS A 121 -11.37 4.07 14.21
N MET A 122 -12.36 4.77 14.80
CA MET A 122 -13.48 4.13 15.49
C MET A 122 -14.77 4.30 14.70
N HIS A 123 -15.46 3.20 14.42
CA HIS A 123 -16.79 3.20 13.81
C HIS A 123 -17.68 2.23 14.57
N THR A 124 -18.88 2.68 14.97
CA THR A 124 -19.88 1.88 15.69
C THR A 124 -19.34 1.07 16.89
N GLY A 125 -18.36 1.63 17.63
CA GLY A 125 -17.73 0.99 18.80
C GLY A 125 -16.60 0.00 18.49
N VAL A 126 -16.28 -0.21 17.21
CA VAL A 126 -15.15 -1.04 16.75
C VAL A 126 -13.98 -0.15 16.35
N CYS A 127 -12.77 -0.52 16.77
CA CYS A 127 -11.54 0.16 16.38
C CYS A 127 -10.89 -0.59 15.21
N TYR A 128 -10.73 0.10 14.08
CA TYR A 128 -10.07 -0.43 12.89
C TYR A 128 -8.66 0.12 12.79
N SER A 129 -7.69 -0.76 12.54
CA SER A 129 -6.31 -0.41 12.18
C SER A 129 -6.19 -0.46 10.66
N CYS A 130 -5.80 0.65 10.06
CA CYS A 130 -5.92 0.88 8.63
C CYS A 130 -4.64 1.44 8.04
N THR A 131 -4.49 1.23 6.74
CA THR A 131 -3.44 1.86 5.94
C THR A 131 -3.99 2.36 4.61
N LEU A 132 -3.59 3.57 4.20
CA LEU A 132 -3.89 4.11 2.87
C LEU A 132 -2.75 3.74 1.92
N VAL A 133 -3.10 3.13 0.78
CA VAL A 133 -2.13 2.65 -0.21
C VAL A 133 -2.42 3.18 -1.61
N ASP A 134 -1.35 3.50 -2.34
CA ASP A 134 -1.36 3.68 -3.80
C ASP A 134 -1.00 2.34 -4.44
N TRP A 135 -1.82 1.84 -5.38
CA TRP A 135 -1.61 0.52 -5.96
C TRP A 135 -0.63 0.50 -7.13
N PHE A 136 -0.05 -0.69 -7.34
CA PHE A 136 0.71 -1.05 -8.53
C PHE A 136 0.09 -2.28 -9.17
N ILE A 137 0.04 -2.29 -10.50
CA ILE A 137 -0.43 -3.42 -11.30
C ILE A 137 0.72 -4.02 -12.11
N PRO A 138 0.79 -5.36 -12.27
CA PRO A 138 1.74 -5.99 -13.15
C PRO A 138 1.44 -5.63 -14.62
N ILE A 139 2.49 -5.49 -15.43
CA ILE A 139 2.34 -5.23 -16.88
C ILE A 139 2.39 -6.50 -17.73
N ALA A 140 2.66 -7.65 -17.12
CA ALA A 140 2.78 -8.95 -17.75
C ALA A 140 2.24 -10.04 -16.82
N ASP A 141 1.88 -11.19 -17.38
CA ASP A 141 1.31 -12.34 -16.64
C ASP A 141 2.35 -13.15 -15.86
N GLY A 142 3.62 -12.76 -15.93
CA GLY A 142 4.71 -13.43 -15.25
C GLY A 142 5.88 -12.51 -14.94
N PRO A 143 6.87 -13.00 -14.18
CA PRO A 143 8.10 -12.28 -13.94
C PRO A 143 8.90 -12.13 -15.24
N ASP A 144 9.65 -11.04 -15.34
CA ASP A 144 10.58 -10.77 -16.43
C ASP A 144 11.64 -11.89 -16.50
N GLU A 145 11.88 -12.42 -17.70
CA GLU A 145 12.74 -13.59 -17.91
C GLU A 145 14.21 -13.34 -17.52
N LEU A 146 14.67 -12.09 -17.60
CA LEU A 146 16.06 -11.73 -17.31
C LEU A 146 16.31 -11.53 -15.82
N THR A 147 15.39 -10.84 -15.15
CA THR A 147 15.55 -10.47 -13.73
C THR A 147 14.88 -11.45 -12.78
N GLY A 148 13.93 -12.26 -13.27
CA GLY A 148 13.04 -13.08 -12.43
C GLY A 148 12.11 -12.24 -11.55
N MET A 149 12.00 -10.93 -11.80
CA MET A 149 11.19 -10.00 -11.01
C MET A 149 9.93 -9.60 -11.77
N TRP A 150 8.86 -9.34 -11.03
CA TRP A 150 7.65 -8.77 -11.62
C TRP A 150 7.87 -7.30 -11.95
N ILE A 151 7.52 -6.91 -13.17
CA ILE A 151 7.49 -5.50 -13.57
C ILE A 151 6.09 -4.97 -13.27
N VAL A 152 6.04 -3.92 -12.46
CA VAL A 152 4.79 -3.27 -12.07
C VAL A 152 4.84 -1.80 -12.44
N VAL A 153 3.68 -1.25 -12.78
CA VAL A 153 3.47 0.18 -12.96
C VAL A 153 2.45 0.67 -11.95
N PRO A 154 2.52 1.92 -11.50
CA PRO A 154 1.49 2.46 -10.66
C PRO A 154 0.12 2.40 -11.36
N GLU A 155 -0.89 1.99 -10.62
CA GLU A 155 -2.26 1.99 -11.12
C GLU A 155 -2.81 3.42 -11.17
N VAL A 156 -3.50 3.75 -12.26
CA VAL A 156 -4.09 5.07 -12.46
C VAL A 156 -5.54 4.96 -12.93
N ASP A 157 -6.37 5.90 -12.47
CA ASP A 157 -7.76 6.04 -12.89
C ASP A 157 -7.88 6.72 -14.27
N ASN A 158 -9.12 6.90 -14.74
CA ASN A 158 -9.41 7.56 -16.02
C ASN A 158 -8.91 9.02 -16.10
N ASP A 159 -8.69 9.67 -14.95
CA ASP A 159 -8.14 11.04 -14.87
C ASP A 159 -6.60 11.03 -14.77
N GLY A 160 -5.96 9.85 -14.85
CA GLY A 160 -4.52 9.66 -14.70
C GLY A 160 -4.01 9.82 -13.26
N ARG A 161 -4.89 9.79 -12.27
CA ARG A 161 -4.53 9.89 -10.85
C ARG A 161 -4.28 8.51 -10.27
N ARG A 162 -3.44 8.44 -9.23
CA ARG A 162 -3.15 7.18 -8.53
C ARG A 162 -4.43 6.58 -7.96
N VAL A 163 -4.65 5.30 -8.23
CA VAL A 163 -5.72 4.54 -7.56
C VAL A 163 -5.32 4.30 -6.11
N GLN A 164 -6.17 4.74 -5.20
CA GLN A 164 -5.95 4.69 -3.76
C GLN A 164 -7.06 3.91 -3.07
N SER A 165 -6.69 3.09 -2.09
CA SER A 165 -7.68 2.49 -1.18
C SER A 165 -7.17 2.41 0.25
N VAL A 166 -8.11 2.31 1.18
CA VAL A 166 -7.81 1.99 2.58
C VAL A 166 -7.97 0.48 2.74
N VAL A 167 -6.95 -0.16 3.28
CA VAL A 167 -6.98 -1.59 3.62
C VAL A 167 -6.74 -1.80 5.10
N SER A 168 -7.17 -2.95 5.62
CA SER A 168 -6.85 -3.36 6.99
C SER A 168 -5.34 -3.49 7.14
N LEU A 169 -4.82 -3.09 8.29
CA LEU A 169 -3.40 -3.31 8.60
C LEU A 169 -3.05 -4.81 8.62
N ASP A 170 -4.01 -5.67 8.93
CA ASP A 170 -3.82 -7.13 9.03
C ASP A 170 -3.64 -7.80 7.67
N SER A 171 -4.04 -7.16 6.56
CA SER A 171 -3.79 -7.68 5.21
C SER A 171 -2.37 -7.36 4.71
N MET A 172 -1.62 -6.50 5.42
CA MET A 172 -0.25 -6.16 5.09
C MET A 172 0.70 -7.28 5.52
N VAL A 173 1.36 -7.90 4.56
CA VAL A 173 2.20 -9.09 4.81
C VAL A 173 3.61 -8.70 5.25
N ARG A 174 4.29 -7.86 4.44
CA ARG A 174 5.67 -7.41 4.67
C ARG A 174 6.04 -6.26 3.73
N GLY A 175 7.24 -5.70 3.91
CA GLY A 175 7.79 -4.72 2.98
C GLY A 175 8.02 -5.30 1.58
N ALA A 176 7.72 -4.50 0.56
CA ALA A 176 8.05 -4.77 -0.84
C ALA A 176 9.18 -3.81 -1.27
N HIS A 177 10.20 -4.37 -1.93
CA HIS A 177 11.30 -3.58 -2.45
C HIS A 177 11.12 -3.38 -3.96
N LEU A 178 10.56 -2.23 -4.34
CA LEU A 178 10.47 -1.83 -5.73
C LEU A 178 11.76 -1.12 -6.15
N ARG A 179 12.35 -1.57 -7.26
CA ARG A 179 13.45 -0.89 -7.93
C ARG A 179 12.91 -0.18 -9.15
N GLU A 180 13.40 1.02 -9.41
CA GLU A 180 13.08 1.72 -10.65
C GLU A 180 13.61 0.93 -11.84
N PHE A 181 12.71 0.57 -12.75
CA PHE A 181 13.06 -0.05 -14.02
C PHE A 181 13.16 1.04 -15.09
N MET A 182 14.38 1.36 -15.48
CA MET A 182 14.64 2.24 -16.63
C MET A 182 14.69 1.38 -17.89
N ALA A 183 13.68 1.51 -18.76
CA ALA A 183 13.71 0.85 -20.06
C ALA A 183 15.01 1.23 -20.81
N VAL A 184 15.68 0.22 -21.37
CA VAL A 184 17.09 0.24 -21.85
C VAL A 184 17.37 1.25 -22.99
N ASN A 185 16.41 2.06 -23.42
CA ASN A 185 16.59 3.02 -24.53
C ASN A 185 17.23 4.38 -24.14
N LEU A 186 17.80 4.54 -22.93
CA LEU A 186 18.37 5.82 -22.48
C LEU A 186 19.78 5.73 -21.84
N PHE A 187 20.56 4.68 -22.11
CA PHE A 187 21.99 4.72 -21.81
C PHE A 187 22.78 5.24 -23.02
N PRO A 188 23.63 6.28 -22.90
CA PRO A 188 24.67 6.49 -23.89
C PRO A 188 25.64 5.30 -23.82
N LEU A 189 25.71 4.54 -24.91
CA LEU A 189 26.64 3.43 -25.10
C LEU A 189 28.08 3.93 -25.28
N THR A 190 28.64 4.63 -24.30
CA THR A 190 30.10 4.85 -24.23
C THR A 190 30.53 5.06 -22.80
N SER A 191 31.20 4.06 -22.22
CA SER A 191 32.02 4.18 -21.02
C SER A 191 33.47 4.45 -21.44
N THR A 192 33.96 5.67 -21.24
CA THR A 192 35.40 6.00 -21.29
C THR A 192 35.92 6.30 -19.90
N PHE A 193 37.07 5.72 -19.54
CA PHE A 193 37.76 5.97 -18.28
C PHE A 193 38.23 7.43 -18.21
N LEU A 194 37.92 8.11 -17.10
CA LEU A 194 38.61 9.33 -16.67
C LEU A 194 39.58 8.95 -15.56
N ASN A 195 40.88 9.08 -15.83
CA ASN A 195 41.89 9.11 -14.76
C ASN A 195 41.85 10.49 -14.11
N LEU A 196 41.80 10.54 -12.78
CA LEU A 196 42.15 11.71 -11.98
C LEU A 196 43.67 11.93 -11.98
#